data_AF-A0A6G2UWH5-F1
#
_entry.id   AF-A0A6G2UWH5-F1
#
_cell.length_a   1.000
_cell.length_b   1.000
_cell.length_c   1.000
_cell.angle_alpha   90.00
_cell.angle_beta   90.00
_cell.angle_gamma   90.00
#
_symmetry.space_group_name_H-M   'P 1'
#
loop_
_entity.id
_entity.type
_entity.pdbx_description
1 polymer ?
#
loop_
_entity_poly.entity_id
_entity_poly.type
_entity_poly.pdbx_seq_one_letter_code
_entity_poly.pdbx_strand_id
1 'polypeptide(L)'
;MSYGVGARELYEALERYEGAEPYEKIVVPWLDRALGGYRAWLATAAEDGSWWTEKGTEPDGQKLVWELYALHRVSDRLLLTFQPPPDEPGSPDPRPLLSEREYLDVFTSLDMTSFEDGDAFDPFLHEIVEVEQADDPHAPIEITQILWPGLMLGQLLFNRAGVRIRAGVEHAQRGVADRSPLYWTFRRRHRPTVDLSQGWGSNSQWRTDFRLDYRTSAGDRLNVAGNRPIDGSADLHPDHPENLSPEERLLTPGDRRELLRHRCLLRAPEATEALASSPAWERDLMPFDWRLPKRLSHTARHTRNHTAGPTKAPHSRLPD
;
A
#
# COMPACT_ATOMS: atom_id res chain seq x y z
N MET A 1 -10.13 9.04 22.08
CA MET A 1 -9.28 9.11 23.30
C MET A 1 -7.96 9.82 22.97
N SER A 2 -7.34 10.55 23.90
CA SER A 2 -5.99 11.11 23.72
C SER A 2 -5.03 10.28 24.58
N TYR A 3 -4.16 9.51 23.95
CA TYR A 3 -3.23 8.61 24.65
C TYR A 3 -1.97 9.35 25.15
N GLY A 4 -1.94 10.68 25.08
CA GLY A 4 -0.85 11.51 25.58
C GLY A 4 0.45 11.47 24.75
N VAL A 5 0.45 10.74 23.64
CA VAL A 5 1.58 10.58 22.71
C VAL A 5 1.04 10.30 21.30
N GLY A 6 1.71 10.82 20.27
CA GLY A 6 1.36 10.58 18.87
C GLY A 6 2.57 10.69 17.93
N ALA A 7 2.45 10.12 16.74
CA ALA A 7 3.51 10.04 15.75
C ALA A 7 3.80 11.40 15.09
N ARG A 8 2.82 12.30 15.02
CA ARG A 8 3.07 13.69 14.59
C ARG A 8 4.10 14.37 15.50
N GLU A 9 3.98 14.19 16.82
CA GLU A 9 4.94 14.73 17.78
C GLU A 9 6.34 14.15 17.53
N LEU A 10 6.45 12.84 17.29
CA LEU A 10 7.72 12.18 16.96
C LEU A 10 8.32 12.73 15.66
N TYR A 11 7.53 12.83 14.60
CA TYR A 11 7.97 13.38 13.32
C TYR A 11 8.53 14.80 13.49
N GLU A 12 7.75 15.67 14.15
CA GLU A 12 8.15 17.06 14.38
C GLU A 12 9.40 17.17 15.28
N ALA A 13 9.54 16.28 16.27
CA ALA A 13 10.72 16.23 17.12
C ALA A 13 11.98 15.81 16.34
N LEU A 14 11.88 14.76 15.52
CA LEU A 14 12.96 14.29 14.66
C LEU A 14 13.33 15.32 13.58
N GLU A 15 12.36 16.08 13.07
CA GLU A 15 12.60 17.13 12.07
C GLU A 15 13.37 18.32 12.64
N ARG A 16 13.09 18.72 13.89
CA ARG A 16 13.74 19.87 14.56
C ARG A 16 15.05 19.50 15.26
N TYR A 17 15.38 18.22 15.37
CA TYR A 17 16.54 17.78 16.13
C TYR A 17 17.84 17.92 15.32
N GLU A 18 18.77 18.73 15.83
CA GLU A 18 20.08 19.01 15.21
C GLU A 18 21.25 18.32 15.92
N GLY A 19 21.00 17.62 17.03
CA GLY A 19 22.03 16.99 17.84
C GLY A 19 22.55 15.66 17.29
N ALA A 20 23.54 15.08 17.97
CA ALA A 20 23.97 13.70 17.77
C ALA A 20 23.06 12.75 18.58
N GLU A 21 22.85 11.52 18.09
CA GLU A 21 22.10 10.45 18.78
C GLU A 21 20.58 10.72 18.94
N PRO A 22 19.84 11.00 17.85
CA PRO A 22 18.39 11.22 17.90
C PRO A 22 17.61 10.02 18.47
N TYR A 23 18.12 8.80 18.34
CA TYR A 23 17.47 7.60 18.90
C TYR A 23 17.33 7.72 20.43
N GLU A 24 18.44 7.91 21.15
CA GLU A 24 18.45 8.02 22.61
C GLU A 24 17.73 9.28 23.12
N LYS A 25 17.80 10.38 22.37
CA LYS A 25 17.28 11.67 22.82
C LYS A 25 15.82 11.92 22.49
N ILE A 26 15.31 11.31 21.42
CA ILE A 26 13.96 11.55 20.91
C ILE A 26 13.13 10.26 20.88
N VAL A 27 13.67 9.19 20.30
CA VAL A 27 12.92 7.95 20.06
C VAL A 27 12.65 7.22 21.37
N VAL A 28 13.67 6.96 22.20
CA VAL A 28 13.52 6.22 23.47
C VAL A 28 12.50 6.90 24.41
N PRO A 29 12.58 8.21 24.70
CA PRO A 29 11.57 8.88 25.54
C PRO A 29 10.17 8.92 24.94
N TRP A 30 10.06 8.86 23.61
CA TRP A 30 8.77 8.75 22.94
C TRP A 30 8.20 7.33 23.08
N LEU A 31 9.02 6.30 22.87
CA LEU A 31 8.64 4.89 23.03
C LEU A 31 8.19 4.59 24.46
N ASP A 32 8.89 5.08 25.49
CA ASP A 32 8.51 4.90 26.90
C ASP A 32 7.06 5.34 27.17
N ARG A 33 6.59 6.38 26.48
CA ARG A 33 5.20 6.85 26.56
C ARG A 33 4.25 6.06 25.67
N ALA A 34 4.74 5.56 24.52
CA ALA A 34 3.95 4.87 23.50
C ALA A 34 3.68 3.38 23.82
N LEU A 35 4.55 2.70 24.56
CA LEU A 35 4.48 1.26 24.81
C LEU A 35 3.20 0.78 25.54
N GLY A 36 2.44 1.69 26.15
CA GLY A 36 1.15 1.40 26.78
C GLY A 36 -0.05 1.54 25.83
N GLY A 37 -0.91 2.51 26.12
CA GLY A 37 -2.19 2.67 25.43
C GLY A 37 -2.07 2.96 23.94
N TYR A 38 -1.00 3.63 23.49
CA TYR A 38 -0.77 3.93 22.08
C TYR A 38 -0.50 2.66 21.28
N ARG A 39 0.43 1.81 21.73
CA ARG A 39 0.67 0.49 21.13
C ARG A 39 -0.59 -0.37 21.09
N ALA A 40 -1.33 -0.44 22.20
CA ALA A 40 -2.60 -1.19 22.24
C ALA A 40 -3.65 -0.63 21.25
N TRP A 41 -3.66 0.68 21.04
CA TRP A 41 -4.55 1.32 20.05
C TRP A 41 -4.15 0.97 18.62
N LEU A 42 -2.84 1.02 18.28
CA LEU A 42 -2.35 0.58 16.97
C LEU A 42 -2.71 -0.88 16.69
N ALA A 43 -2.58 -1.76 17.68
CA ALA A 43 -2.90 -3.18 17.54
C ALA A 43 -4.36 -3.44 17.11
N THR A 44 -5.28 -2.50 17.33
CA THR A 44 -6.65 -2.62 16.80
C THR A 44 -6.69 -2.64 15.27
N ALA A 45 -5.69 -2.05 14.60
CA ALA A 45 -5.51 -2.07 13.15
C ALA A 45 -4.88 -3.36 12.60
N ALA A 46 -4.48 -4.31 13.46
CA ALA A 46 -3.62 -5.40 13.02
C ALA A 46 -4.31 -6.47 12.17
N GLU A 47 -5.62 -6.68 12.28
CA GLU A 47 -6.33 -7.76 11.56
C GLU A 47 -7.27 -7.21 10.48
N ASP A 48 -7.51 -7.98 9.40
CA ASP A 48 -8.56 -7.82 8.38
C ASP A 48 -9.99 -7.88 8.95
N GLY A 49 -10.27 -7.02 9.92
CA GLY A 49 -11.43 -7.08 10.79
C GLY A 49 -12.49 -6.06 10.44
N SER A 50 -13.61 -6.16 11.16
CA SER A 50 -14.74 -5.27 10.98
C SER A 50 -14.46 -3.84 11.45
N TRP A 51 -13.37 -3.55 12.18
CA TRP A 51 -13.21 -2.23 12.80
C TRP A 51 -13.13 -1.08 11.81
N TRP A 52 -12.48 -1.17 10.64
CA TRP A 52 -12.57 -0.09 9.65
C TRP A 52 -13.88 -0.15 8.85
N THR A 53 -14.52 -1.31 8.76
CA THR A 53 -15.78 -1.46 8.03
C THR A 53 -16.98 -0.92 8.84
N GLU A 54 -16.92 -1.06 10.17
CA GLU A 54 -17.96 -0.66 11.12
C GLU A 54 -17.63 0.66 11.81
N LYS A 55 -16.33 0.92 12.08
CA LYS A 55 -15.86 2.07 12.85
C LYS A 55 -14.86 2.96 12.10
N GLY A 56 -14.49 2.63 10.85
CA GLY A 56 -13.57 3.47 10.07
C GLY A 56 -14.11 4.88 9.83
N THR A 57 -15.44 5.01 9.80
CA THR A 57 -16.16 6.28 9.71
C THR A 57 -16.52 6.87 11.08
N GLU A 58 -16.32 6.12 12.17
CA GLU A 58 -16.47 6.65 13.52
C GLU A 58 -15.25 7.53 13.88
N PRO A 59 -15.43 8.56 14.72
CA PRO A 59 -14.37 9.50 15.05
C PRO A 59 -13.08 8.86 15.57
N ASP A 60 -13.16 7.69 16.21
CA ASP A 60 -11.97 7.02 16.76
C ASP A 60 -11.28 6.09 15.76
N GLY A 61 -11.99 5.47 14.82
CA GLY A 61 -11.37 4.71 13.72
C GLY A 61 -10.71 5.63 12.69
N GLN A 62 -11.35 6.75 12.35
CA GLN A 62 -10.76 7.75 11.46
C GLN A 62 -9.48 8.36 12.06
N LYS A 63 -9.45 8.61 13.37
CA LYS A 63 -8.22 9.06 14.07
C LYS A 63 -7.12 8.03 14.00
N LEU A 64 -7.44 6.73 14.07
CA LEU A 64 -6.45 5.67 13.96
C LEU A 64 -5.82 5.63 12.57
N VAL A 65 -6.63 5.80 11.53
CA VAL A 65 -6.13 5.89 10.14
C VAL A 65 -5.19 7.09 9.98
N TRP A 66 -5.55 8.26 10.52
CA TRP A 66 -4.66 9.43 10.51
C TRP A 66 -3.38 9.22 11.33
N GLU A 67 -3.48 8.50 12.44
CA GLU A 67 -2.33 8.19 13.28
C GLU A 67 -1.37 7.23 12.57
N LEU A 68 -1.88 6.19 11.91
CA LEU A 68 -1.09 5.28 11.08
C LEU A 68 -0.37 6.05 9.96
N TYR A 69 -1.04 7.02 9.34
CA TYR A 69 -0.43 7.88 8.34
C TYR A 69 0.68 8.75 8.95
N ALA A 70 0.44 9.35 10.11
CA ALA A 70 1.46 10.12 10.82
C ALA A 70 2.68 9.26 11.18
N LEU A 71 2.48 8.01 11.59
CA LEU A 71 3.54 7.04 11.87
C LEU A 71 4.26 6.60 10.58
N HIS A 72 3.54 6.45 9.47
CA HIS A 72 4.14 6.19 8.17
C HIS A 72 5.05 7.34 7.72
N ARG A 73 4.70 8.60 8.01
CA ARG A 73 5.59 9.74 7.75
C ARG A 73 6.87 9.71 8.58
N VAL A 74 6.80 9.21 9.82
CA VAL A 74 8.00 8.93 10.62
C VAL A 74 8.86 7.90 9.89
N SER A 75 8.28 6.77 9.45
CA SER A 75 9.01 5.76 8.67
C SER A 75 9.65 6.36 7.41
N ASP A 76 8.89 7.09 6.59
CA ASP A 76 9.39 7.75 5.37
C ASP A 76 10.58 8.68 5.66
N ARG A 77 10.55 9.42 6.77
CA ARG A 77 11.62 10.32 7.19
C ARG A 77 12.88 9.56 7.61
N LEU A 78 12.71 8.46 8.34
CA LEU A 78 13.80 7.60 8.78
C LEU A 78 14.42 6.84 7.60
N LEU A 79 13.62 6.48 6.59
CA LEU A 79 14.07 5.75 5.43
C LEU A 79 14.92 6.57 4.44
N LEU A 80 14.89 7.91 4.49
CA LEU A 80 15.56 8.77 3.51
C LEU A 80 17.07 8.47 3.37
N THR A 81 17.68 7.94 4.41
CA THR A 81 19.13 7.69 4.48
C THR A 81 19.55 6.29 4.03
N PHE A 82 18.60 5.36 3.88
CA PHE A 82 18.84 4.06 3.24
C PHE A 82 18.60 4.12 1.74
N GLN A 83 18.01 5.23 1.25
CA GLN A 83 17.68 5.40 -0.16
C GLN A 83 18.90 5.86 -0.98
N PRO A 84 18.97 5.48 -2.26
CA PRO A 84 20.00 5.97 -3.16
C PRO A 84 20.09 7.51 -3.13
N PRO A 85 21.29 8.08 -3.29
CA PRO A 85 21.46 9.52 -3.39
C PRO A 85 20.64 10.05 -4.57
N PRO A 86 20.23 11.33 -4.54
CA PRO A 86 19.58 11.95 -5.68
C PRO A 86 20.59 12.02 -6.82
N ASP A 87 20.11 12.06 -8.06
CA ASP A 87 20.96 12.13 -9.25
C ASP A 87 21.75 13.46 -9.36
N GLU A 88 21.57 14.40 -8.42
CA GLU A 88 22.30 15.68 -8.35
C GLU A 88 23.72 15.54 -7.77
N PRO A 89 24.78 15.87 -8.53
CA PRO A 89 26.15 15.77 -8.07
C PRO A 89 26.45 16.74 -6.91
N GLY A 90 27.09 16.25 -5.85
CA GLY A 90 27.73 17.10 -4.83
C GLY A 90 26.93 17.37 -3.56
N SER A 91 25.72 16.81 -3.41
CA SER A 91 25.06 16.80 -2.11
C SER A 91 25.78 15.84 -1.17
N PRO A 92 26.28 16.28 0.00
CA PRO A 92 26.87 15.37 0.97
C PRO A 92 25.82 14.33 1.34
N ASP A 93 26.21 13.05 1.38
CA ASP A 93 25.30 12.00 1.80
C ASP A 93 24.99 12.20 3.28
N PRO A 94 23.74 12.56 3.65
CA PRO A 94 23.42 12.78 5.04
C PRO A 94 23.58 11.44 5.76
N ARG A 95 24.38 11.43 6.83
CA ARG A 95 24.49 10.24 7.69
C ARG A 95 23.08 9.78 8.10
N PRO A 96 22.86 8.45 8.21
CA PRO A 96 21.60 7.93 8.71
C PRO A 96 21.17 8.62 9.98
N LEU A 97 19.90 9.06 10.03
CA LEU A 97 19.35 9.63 11.26
C LEU A 97 19.35 8.54 12.33
N LEU A 98 19.04 7.30 11.92
CA LEU A 98 19.14 6.09 12.72
C LEU A 98 19.86 5.01 11.90
N SER A 99 20.56 4.11 12.59
CA SER A 99 20.97 2.83 12.01
C SER A 99 19.75 1.96 11.67
N GLU A 100 19.94 0.94 10.84
CA GLU A 100 18.88 -0.02 10.50
C GLU A 100 18.32 -0.74 11.74
N ARG A 101 19.20 -1.10 12.68
CA ARG A 101 18.81 -1.70 13.95
C ARG A 101 17.89 -0.77 14.75
N GLU A 102 18.26 0.50 14.86
CA GLU A 102 17.44 1.50 15.58
C GLU A 102 16.13 1.77 14.86
N TYR A 103 16.12 1.80 13.52
CA TYR A 103 14.89 1.87 12.71
C TYR A 103 13.94 0.72 13.05
N LEU A 104 14.44 -0.52 12.99
CA LEU A 104 13.66 -1.71 13.31
C LEU A 104 13.18 -1.72 14.76
N ASP A 105 14.02 -1.28 15.70
CA ASP A 105 13.66 -1.21 17.11
C ASP A 105 12.45 -0.29 17.37
N VAL A 106 12.37 0.86 16.67
CA VAL A 106 11.22 1.78 16.79
C VAL A 106 9.90 1.05 16.51
N PHE A 107 9.84 0.32 15.39
CA PHE A 107 8.60 -0.27 14.92
C PHE A 107 8.31 -1.63 15.57
N THR A 108 9.34 -2.42 15.87
CA THR A 108 9.16 -3.69 16.60
C THR A 108 8.73 -3.48 18.04
N SER A 109 9.15 -2.37 18.67
CA SER A 109 8.60 -1.93 19.96
C SER A 109 7.09 -1.65 19.92
N LEU A 110 6.54 -1.35 18.74
CA LEU A 110 5.11 -1.11 18.50
C LEU A 110 4.36 -2.35 17.97
N ASP A 111 4.89 -3.56 18.20
CA ASP A 111 4.35 -4.85 17.72
C ASP A 111 4.36 -5.06 16.20
N MET A 112 5.17 -4.32 15.47
CA MET A 112 5.39 -4.63 14.07
C MET A 112 6.43 -5.75 13.91
N THR A 113 6.24 -6.60 12.91
CA THR A 113 7.20 -7.61 12.52
C THR A 113 7.89 -7.18 11.25
N SER A 114 9.23 -7.18 11.25
CA SER A 114 9.98 -6.98 10.03
C SER A 114 9.91 -8.20 9.12
N PHE A 115 10.07 -7.97 7.83
CA PHE A 115 10.37 -9.01 6.87
C PHE A 115 11.48 -8.54 5.93
N GLU A 116 12.40 -9.44 5.70
CA GLU A 116 13.50 -9.30 4.75
C GLU A 116 13.46 -10.42 3.70
N ASP A 117 12.60 -11.42 3.88
CA ASP A 117 12.71 -12.69 3.18
C ASP A 117 11.76 -12.81 1.98
N GLY A 118 12.36 -13.13 0.84
CA GLY A 118 11.70 -13.64 -0.35
C GLY A 118 12.69 -13.70 -1.51
N ASP A 119 13.06 -14.91 -1.96
CA ASP A 119 13.83 -15.07 -3.21
C ASP A 119 13.05 -14.53 -4.43
N ALA A 120 11.73 -14.33 -4.27
CA ALA A 120 10.84 -13.86 -5.30
C ALA A 120 10.26 -12.49 -4.98
N PHE A 121 10.20 -11.64 -6.01
CA PHE A 121 9.49 -10.38 -5.95
C PHE A 121 7.99 -10.59 -5.69
N ASP A 122 7.50 -9.94 -4.64
CA ASP A 122 6.08 -9.90 -4.26
C ASP A 122 5.59 -8.44 -4.26
N PRO A 123 4.65 -8.07 -5.14
CA PRO A 123 4.17 -6.70 -5.27
C PRO A 123 3.33 -6.20 -4.09
N PHE A 124 2.97 -7.06 -3.13
CA PHE A 124 2.37 -6.63 -1.87
C PHE A 124 3.46 -6.18 -0.90
N LEU A 125 4.53 -6.96 -0.78
CA LEU A 125 5.60 -6.76 0.22
C LEU A 125 6.68 -5.78 -0.24
N HIS A 126 6.88 -5.64 -1.55
CA HIS A 126 8.04 -4.94 -2.10
C HIS A 126 7.66 -3.66 -2.83
N GLU A 127 8.50 -2.65 -2.66
CA GLU A 127 8.54 -1.40 -3.40
C GLU A 127 9.79 -1.40 -4.29
N ILE A 128 9.61 -1.16 -5.59
CA ILE A 128 10.73 -1.05 -6.53
C ILE A 128 11.38 0.32 -6.36
N VAL A 129 12.68 0.31 -6.04
CA VAL A 129 13.51 1.50 -5.82
C VAL A 129 14.36 1.80 -7.05
N GLU A 130 14.88 0.77 -7.68
CA GLU A 130 15.75 0.86 -8.84
C GLU A 130 15.57 -0.38 -9.73
N VAL A 131 15.58 -0.17 -11.04
CA VAL A 131 15.53 -1.26 -12.03
C VAL A 131 16.82 -1.34 -12.82
N GLU A 132 17.47 -2.49 -12.75
CA GLU A 132 18.44 -2.93 -13.75
C GLU A 132 17.68 -3.62 -14.90
N GLN A 133 17.79 -3.07 -16.11
CA GLN A 133 17.10 -3.64 -17.26
C GLN A 133 17.85 -4.89 -17.75
N ALA A 134 17.17 -6.03 -17.80
CA ALA A 134 17.68 -7.25 -18.42
C ALA A 134 17.64 -7.17 -19.95
N ASP A 135 18.56 -7.87 -20.61
CA ASP A 135 18.62 -7.95 -22.08
C ASP A 135 17.43 -8.69 -22.70
N ASP A 136 16.93 -9.74 -22.02
CA ASP A 136 15.72 -10.45 -22.42
C ASP A 136 14.48 -9.66 -21.97
N PRO A 137 13.63 -9.19 -22.91
CA PRO A 137 12.40 -8.46 -22.60
C PRO A 137 11.44 -9.20 -21.66
N HIS A 138 11.50 -10.52 -21.63
CA HIS A 138 10.61 -11.38 -20.84
C HIS A 138 11.25 -11.95 -19.58
N ALA A 139 12.51 -11.59 -19.27
CA ALA A 139 13.16 -12.03 -18.05
C ALA A 139 12.31 -11.68 -16.81
N PRO A 140 12.09 -12.64 -15.89
CA PRO A 140 11.26 -12.40 -14.71
C PRO A 140 11.87 -11.31 -13.81
N ILE A 141 11.07 -10.79 -12.87
CA ILE A 141 11.56 -9.87 -11.85
C ILE A 141 12.38 -10.66 -10.82
N GLU A 142 13.65 -10.32 -10.70
CA GLU A 142 14.59 -10.86 -9.71
C GLU A 142 14.99 -9.75 -8.73
N ILE A 143 14.95 -10.03 -7.44
CA ILE A 143 15.47 -9.10 -6.42
C ILE A 143 16.99 -9.23 -6.40
N THR A 144 17.70 -8.13 -6.65
CA THR A 144 19.17 -8.09 -6.61
C THR A 144 19.70 -7.55 -5.29
N GLN A 145 18.92 -6.71 -4.60
CA GLN A 145 19.28 -6.16 -3.31
C GLN A 145 18.04 -5.68 -2.54
N ILE A 146 18.04 -5.88 -1.22
CA ILE A 146 17.12 -5.23 -0.29
C ILE A 146 17.84 -4.01 0.31
N LEU A 147 17.20 -2.85 0.21
CA LEU A 147 17.75 -1.56 0.67
C LEU A 147 17.23 -1.17 2.05
N TRP A 148 16.00 -1.57 2.38
CA TRP A 148 15.43 -1.45 3.72
C TRP A 148 14.38 -2.54 3.95
N PRO A 149 14.21 -2.99 5.20
CA PRO A 149 13.24 -4.02 5.54
C PRO A 149 11.80 -3.52 5.42
N GLY A 150 10.88 -4.45 5.17
CA GLY A 150 9.45 -4.16 5.23
C GLY A 150 8.90 -4.42 6.63
N LEU A 151 7.68 -3.91 6.90
CA LEU A 151 7.04 -3.98 8.21
C LEU A 151 5.56 -4.37 8.08
N MET A 152 5.14 -5.36 8.86
CA MET A 152 3.75 -5.75 9.04
C MET A 152 3.30 -5.41 10.46
N LEU A 153 2.10 -4.88 10.62
CA LEU A 153 1.38 -4.81 11.89
C LEU A 153 0.31 -5.91 11.88
N GLY A 154 0.64 -7.09 12.39
CA GLY A 154 -0.19 -8.28 12.20
C GLY A 154 -0.38 -8.62 10.71
N GLN A 155 -1.61 -8.50 10.22
CA GLN A 155 -2.00 -8.68 8.81
C GLN A 155 -1.87 -7.39 7.98
N LEU A 156 -1.79 -6.21 8.61
CA LEU A 156 -1.68 -4.92 7.91
C LEU A 156 -0.25 -4.70 7.41
N LEU A 157 -0.12 -4.38 6.12
CA LEU A 157 1.14 -3.90 5.56
C LEU A 157 1.36 -2.45 6.00
N PHE A 158 2.32 -2.25 6.91
CA PHE A 158 2.68 -0.92 7.38
C PHE A 158 3.70 -0.26 6.44
N ASN A 159 4.75 -0.98 6.05
CA ASN A 159 5.74 -0.49 5.11
C ASN A 159 6.27 -1.60 4.19
N ARG A 160 6.58 -1.25 2.95
CA ARG A 160 7.16 -2.18 1.98
C ARG A 160 8.67 -2.21 2.10
N ALA A 161 9.24 -3.39 1.88
CA ALA A 161 10.69 -3.53 1.72
C ALA A 161 11.10 -2.85 0.41
N GLY A 162 12.11 -1.99 0.46
CA GLY A 162 12.67 -1.33 -0.71
C GLY A 162 13.64 -2.25 -1.39
N VAL A 163 13.43 -2.54 -2.67
CA VAL A 163 14.27 -3.46 -3.43
C VAL A 163 14.83 -2.86 -4.70
N ARG A 164 16.07 -3.26 -5.02
CA ARG A 164 16.60 -3.21 -6.38
C ARG A 164 16.20 -4.50 -7.08
N ILE A 165 15.79 -4.37 -8.33
CA ILE A 165 15.41 -5.52 -9.15
C ILE A 165 16.19 -5.54 -10.46
N ARG A 166 16.32 -6.74 -11.03
CA ARG A 166 16.62 -6.95 -12.44
C ARG A 166 15.39 -7.55 -13.11
N ALA A 167 14.98 -7.01 -14.25
CA ALA A 167 13.77 -7.47 -14.95
C ALA A 167 13.82 -7.21 -16.44
N GLY A 168 13.08 -8.01 -17.21
CA GLY A 168 12.75 -7.72 -18.60
C GLY A 168 11.75 -6.55 -18.73
N VAL A 169 11.80 -5.82 -19.84
CA VAL A 169 11.01 -4.59 -20.04
C VAL A 169 9.49 -4.85 -20.03
N GLU A 170 9.06 -6.07 -20.35
CA GLU A 170 7.66 -6.47 -20.29
C GLU A 170 7.13 -6.69 -18.87
N HIS A 171 8.01 -6.74 -17.87
CA HIS A 171 7.63 -6.87 -16.45
C HIS A 171 7.88 -5.58 -15.66
N ALA A 172 9.03 -4.94 -15.88
CA ALA A 172 9.34 -3.64 -15.29
C ALA A 172 10.29 -2.85 -16.20
N GLN A 173 9.82 -1.70 -16.67
CA GLN A 173 10.58 -0.81 -17.53
C GLN A 173 11.39 0.17 -16.68
N ARG A 174 12.71 0.13 -16.83
CA ARG A 174 13.60 1.13 -16.21
C ARG A 174 13.23 2.54 -16.65
N GLY A 175 13.20 3.49 -15.72
CA GLY A 175 12.76 4.86 -15.94
C GLY A 175 11.24 5.05 -15.86
N VAL A 176 10.46 3.95 -15.76
CA VAL A 176 9.04 4.00 -15.43
C VAL A 176 8.82 3.39 -14.05
N ALA A 177 9.14 2.10 -13.87
CA ALA A 177 8.92 1.37 -12.62
C ALA A 177 9.59 2.00 -11.37
N ASP A 178 10.76 2.63 -11.55
CA ASP A 178 11.54 3.28 -10.51
C ASP A 178 11.41 4.81 -10.46
N ARG A 179 10.72 5.44 -11.43
CA ARG A 179 10.60 6.91 -11.53
C ARG A 179 9.17 7.44 -11.60
N SER A 180 8.18 6.62 -11.94
CA SER A 180 6.77 6.99 -11.84
C SER A 180 6.41 7.39 -10.42
N PRO A 181 5.50 8.37 -10.23
CA PRO A 181 5.09 8.81 -8.91
C PRO A 181 4.62 7.64 -8.04
N LEU A 182 5.09 7.60 -6.79
CA LEU A 182 4.65 6.62 -5.80
C LEU A 182 3.42 7.17 -5.06
N TYR A 183 2.28 6.52 -5.26
CA TYR A 183 1.02 6.89 -4.64
C TYR A 183 0.94 6.38 -3.19
N TRP A 184 0.16 7.09 -2.36
CA TRP A 184 0.01 6.89 -0.90
C TRP A 184 1.30 7.02 -0.08
N THR A 185 2.38 7.55 -0.67
CA THR A 185 3.67 7.72 -0.01
C THR A 185 3.94 9.20 0.22
N PHE A 186 4.38 9.55 1.43
CA PHE A 186 4.65 10.94 1.76
C PHE A 186 5.97 11.39 1.14
N ARG A 187 7.04 10.60 1.28
CA ARG A 187 8.35 11.03 0.78
C ARG A 187 9.28 9.88 0.37
N ARG A 188 9.96 10.10 -0.76
CA ARG A 188 11.16 9.38 -1.20
C ARG A 188 12.20 10.39 -1.69
N ARG A 189 13.48 10.03 -1.63
CA ARG A 189 14.61 10.85 -2.08
C ARG A 189 14.82 10.77 -3.59
N HIS A 190 14.55 9.61 -4.18
CA HIS A 190 14.94 9.23 -5.55
C HIS A 190 13.78 9.26 -6.56
N ARG A 191 12.53 9.43 -6.10
CA ARG A 191 11.33 9.40 -6.97
C ARG A 191 10.23 10.34 -6.46
N PRO A 192 9.38 10.90 -7.36
CA PRO A 192 8.20 11.65 -6.97
C PRO A 192 7.23 10.80 -6.14
N THR A 193 6.48 11.45 -5.26
CA THR A 193 5.47 10.81 -4.42
C THR A 193 4.16 11.61 -4.42
N VAL A 194 3.04 10.95 -4.15
CA VAL A 194 1.69 11.56 -4.07
C VAL A 194 0.90 10.88 -2.96
N ASP A 195 0.46 11.59 -1.92
CA ASP A 195 -0.28 11.00 -0.79
C ASP A 195 -1.53 11.79 -0.41
N LEU A 196 -2.01 12.72 -1.25
CA LEU A 196 -3.10 13.67 -0.96
C LEU A 196 -2.83 14.67 0.17
N SER A 197 -1.67 14.62 0.84
CA SER A 197 -1.32 15.60 1.88
C SER A 197 -0.77 16.92 1.30
N GLN A 198 -0.33 16.87 0.05
CA GLN A 198 0.28 17.96 -0.69
C GLN A 198 -0.75 19.06 -1.00
N GLY A 199 -0.39 20.33 -0.77
CA GLY A 199 -1.27 21.47 -1.01
C GLY A 199 -2.23 21.81 0.16
N TRP A 200 -2.28 20.98 1.20
CA TRP A 200 -3.03 21.29 2.41
C TRP A 200 -2.21 22.13 3.41
N GLY A 201 -2.91 22.90 4.25
CA GLY A 201 -2.27 23.63 5.35
C GLY A 201 -1.61 22.70 6.37
N SER A 202 -0.66 23.23 7.15
CA SER A 202 0.22 22.49 8.08
C SER A 202 -0.50 21.57 9.08
N ASN A 203 -1.76 21.87 9.42
CA ASN A 203 -2.59 21.03 10.29
C ASN A 203 -3.48 20.04 9.52
N SER A 204 -3.94 20.41 8.33
CA SER A 204 -4.86 19.58 7.54
C SER A 204 -4.15 18.39 6.90
N GLN A 205 -2.87 18.52 6.56
CA GLN A 205 -2.06 17.43 5.99
C GLN A 205 -1.98 16.18 6.89
N TRP A 206 -2.18 16.33 8.21
CA TRP A 206 -2.15 15.20 9.17
C TRP A 206 -3.47 14.44 9.26
N ARG A 207 -4.50 14.90 8.55
CA ARG A 207 -5.78 14.20 8.38
C ARG A 207 -5.86 13.44 7.05
N THR A 208 -4.70 13.13 6.49
CA THR A 208 -4.57 12.29 5.31
C THR A 208 -4.76 10.84 5.72
N ASP A 209 -5.47 10.08 4.90
CA ASP A 209 -5.76 8.69 5.20
C ASP A 209 -4.59 7.77 4.89
N PHE A 210 -4.28 6.87 5.82
CA PHE A 210 -3.34 5.77 5.57
C PHE A 210 -3.97 4.72 4.68
N ARG A 211 -3.22 4.24 3.69
CA ARG A 211 -3.66 3.14 2.83
C ARG A 211 -3.67 1.82 3.59
N LEU A 212 -4.82 1.16 3.60
CA LEU A 212 -5.02 -0.11 4.29
C LEU A 212 -4.90 -1.30 3.33
N ASP A 213 -3.76 -1.98 3.35
CA ASP A 213 -3.51 -3.23 2.61
C ASP A 213 -3.32 -4.38 3.62
N TYR A 214 -4.09 -5.46 3.50
CA TYR A 214 -4.02 -6.62 4.40
C TYR A 214 -3.63 -7.90 3.68
N ARG A 215 -2.77 -8.70 4.31
CA ARG A 215 -2.45 -10.07 3.90
C ARG A 215 -3.13 -11.05 4.85
N THR A 216 -4.07 -11.81 4.33
CA THR A 216 -4.88 -12.77 5.10
C THR A 216 -4.65 -14.18 4.61
N SER A 217 -5.14 -15.18 5.36
CA SER A 217 -5.18 -16.57 4.88
C SER A 217 -6.04 -16.77 3.63
N ALA A 218 -6.96 -15.86 3.32
CA ALA A 218 -7.76 -15.85 2.10
C ALA A 218 -7.09 -15.11 0.92
N GLY A 219 -5.91 -14.53 1.15
CA GLY A 219 -5.14 -13.75 0.18
C GLY A 219 -5.09 -12.26 0.52
N ASP A 220 -4.53 -11.50 -0.42
CA ASP A 220 -4.28 -10.07 -0.27
C ASP A 220 -5.53 -9.23 -0.55
N ARG A 221 -5.74 -8.24 0.31
CA ARG A 221 -6.81 -7.25 0.20
C ARG A 221 -6.20 -5.86 0.15
N LEU A 222 -6.30 -5.23 -1.00
CA LEU A 222 -5.66 -3.94 -1.27
C LEU A 222 -6.64 -2.79 -1.10
N ASN A 223 -6.14 -1.69 -0.54
CA ASN A 223 -6.83 -0.42 -0.31
C ASN A 223 -8.27 -0.62 0.19
N VAL A 224 -8.43 -1.34 1.30
CA VAL A 224 -9.75 -1.83 1.74
C VAL A 224 -10.72 -0.71 2.16
N ALA A 225 -10.20 0.49 2.42
CA ALA A 225 -10.96 1.70 2.70
C ALA A 225 -11.37 2.47 1.42
N GLY A 226 -10.92 2.05 0.24
CA GLY A 226 -11.35 2.63 -1.03
C GLY A 226 -12.84 2.45 -1.27
N ASN A 227 -13.47 3.49 -1.80
CA ASN A 227 -14.93 3.62 -1.93
C ASN A 227 -15.46 3.45 -3.36
N ARG A 228 -14.56 3.34 -4.36
CA ARG A 228 -14.93 3.26 -5.78
C ARG A 228 -14.40 1.97 -6.41
N PRO A 229 -15.18 1.29 -7.26
CA PRO A 229 -14.67 0.20 -8.08
C PRO A 229 -13.54 0.69 -9.00
N ILE A 230 -12.43 -0.04 -9.03
CA ILE A 230 -11.24 0.32 -9.82
C ILE A 230 -11.50 0.49 -11.32
N ASP A 231 -12.50 -0.20 -11.87
CA ASP A 231 -12.82 -0.18 -13.30
C ASP A 231 -14.04 0.70 -13.61
N GLY A 232 -14.43 1.57 -12.68
CA GLY A 232 -15.62 2.39 -12.78
C GLY A 232 -16.92 1.60 -12.58
N SER A 233 -18.04 2.28 -12.76
CA SER A 233 -19.38 1.66 -12.71
C SER A 233 -20.07 1.78 -14.06
N ALA A 234 -20.56 0.66 -14.58
CA ALA A 234 -21.38 0.64 -15.79
C ALA A 234 -22.78 1.24 -15.57
N ASP A 235 -23.21 1.33 -14.30
CA ASP A 235 -24.51 1.89 -13.92
C ASP A 235 -24.49 3.43 -13.81
N LEU A 236 -23.30 4.03 -13.82
CA LEU A 236 -23.13 5.48 -13.74
C LEU A 236 -22.88 6.07 -15.14
N HIS A 237 -23.36 7.30 -15.35
CA HIS A 237 -22.96 8.08 -16.52
C HIS A 237 -21.42 8.20 -16.57
N PRO A 238 -20.77 8.17 -17.75
CA PRO A 238 -19.31 8.29 -17.85
C PRO A 238 -18.74 9.50 -17.11
N ASP A 239 -19.42 10.65 -17.21
CA ASP A 239 -19.01 11.91 -16.57
C ASP A 239 -19.57 12.09 -15.15
N HIS A 240 -20.12 11.04 -14.53
CA HIS A 240 -20.52 11.11 -13.15
C HIS A 240 -19.27 11.24 -12.25
N PRO A 241 -19.24 12.13 -11.23
CA PRO A 241 -18.07 12.34 -10.38
C PRO A 241 -17.56 11.09 -9.64
N GLU A 242 -18.44 10.12 -9.39
CA GLU A 242 -18.07 8.84 -8.77
C GLU A 242 -17.58 7.79 -9.77
N ASN A 243 -17.70 8.05 -11.08
CA ASN A 243 -17.15 7.20 -12.15
C ASN A 243 -15.72 7.67 -12.51
N LEU A 244 -15.04 6.96 -13.42
CA LEU A 244 -13.66 7.27 -13.80
C LEU A 244 -13.55 8.68 -14.44
N SER A 245 -12.55 9.45 -14.04
CA SER A 245 -12.16 10.72 -14.68
C SER A 245 -11.73 10.51 -16.14
N PRO A 246 -11.70 11.56 -16.97
CA PRO A 246 -11.16 11.47 -18.33
C PRO A 246 -9.76 10.86 -18.40
N GLU A 247 -8.86 11.22 -17.48
CA GLU A 247 -7.50 10.69 -17.38
C GLU A 247 -7.49 9.24 -16.90
N GLU A 248 -8.29 8.90 -15.88
CA GLU A 248 -8.44 7.52 -15.38
C GLU A 248 -8.98 6.56 -16.47
N ARG A 249 -9.76 7.07 -17.43
CA ARG A 249 -10.28 6.32 -18.59
C ARG A 249 -9.24 6.05 -19.67
N LEU A 250 -8.16 6.83 -19.73
CA LEU A 250 -7.04 6.59 -20.65
C LEU A 250 -6.17 5.41 -20.19
N LEU A 251 -6.24 5.03 -18.92
CA LEU A 251 -5.62 3.82 -18.41
C LEU A 251 -6.46 2.59 -18.75
N THR A 252 -5.80 1.51 -19.17
CA THR A 252 -6.46 0.22 -19.31
C THR A 252 -6.84 -0.34 -17.93
N PRO A 253 -7.78 -1.30 -17.84
CA PRO A 253 -8.01 -2.06 -16.61
C PRO A 253 -6.75 -2.72 -16.05
N GLY A 254 -5.79 -3.09 -16.92
CA GLY A 254 -4.49 -3.63 -16.53
C GLY A 254 -3.66 -2.59 -15.78
N ASP A 255 -3.48 -1.42 -16.38
CA ASP A 255 -2.70 -0.31 -15.82
C ASP A 255 -3.25 0.13 -14.46
N ARG A 256 -4.58 0.26 -14.33
CA ARG A 256 -5.20 0.63 -13.04
C ARG A 256 -4.91 -0.39 -11.96
N ARG A 257 -5.00 -1.68 -12.27
CA ARG A 257 -4.71 -2.78 -11.32
C ARG A 257 -3.22 -2.85 -10.98
N GLU A 258 -2.34 -2.58 -11.94
CA GLU A 258 -0.91 -2.44 -11.71
C GLU A 258 -0.64 -1.27 -10.75
N LEU A 259 -1.19 -0.08 -11.05
CA LEU A 259 -1.07 1.12 -10.21
C LEU A 259 -1.56 0.87 -8.78
N LEU A 260 -2.70 0.20 -8.61
CA LEU A 260 -3.20 -0.16 -7.28
C LEU A 260 -2.26 -1.15 -6.58
N ARG A 261 -1.72 -2.16 -7.26
CA ARG A 261 -0.85 -3.18 -6.65
C ARG A 261 0.54 -2.66 -6.29
N HIS A 262 1.19 -1.97 -7.22
CA HIS A 262 2.57 -1.51 -7.08
C HIS A 262 2.66 -0.10 -6.48
N ARG A 263 1.53 0.61 -6.37
CA ARG A 263 1.45 2.03 -6.01
C ARG A 263 2.10 2.96 -7.03
N CYS A 264 2.51 2.43 -8.18
CA CYS A 264 3.03 3.14 -9.33
C CYS A 264 2.85 2.29 -10.59
N LEU A 265 3.14 2.88 -11.75
CA LEU A 265 3.21 2.14 -13.00
C LEU A 265 4.56 1.42 -13.09
N LEU A 266 4.58 0.22 -13.66
CA LEU A 266 5.80 -0.51 -13.99
C LEU A 266 6.23 -0.30 -15.44
N ARG A 267 5.28 0.05 -16.31
CA ARG A 267 5.49 0.28 -17.73
C ARG A 267 4.72 1.50 -18.19
N ALA A 268 5.16 2.08 -19.30
CA ALA A 268 4.44 3.19 -19.92
C ALA A 268 3.01 2.73 -20.27
N PRO A 269 1.95 3.48 -19.91
CA PRO A 269 0.59 3.10 -20.28
C PRO A 269 0.41 3.05 -21.79
N GLU A 270 -0.52 2.22 -22.26
CA GLU A 270 -0.79 2.10 -23.70
C GLU A 270 -1.16 3.46 -24.34
N ALA A 271 -1.88 4.31 -23.60
CA ALA A 271 -2.32 5.63 -24.05
C ALA A 271 -1.34 6.76 -23.69
N THR A 272 -0.02 6.49 -23.58
CA THR A 272 0.97 7.48 -23.15
C THR A 272 0.93 8.79 -23.95
N GLU A 273 0.76 8.74 -25.27
CA GLU A 273 0.68 9.96 -26.10
C GLU A 273 -0.54 10.84 -25.75
N ALA A 274 -1.69 10.21 -25.49
CA ALA A 274 -2.90 10.92 -25.10
C ALA A 274 -2.76 11.50 -23.69
N LEU A 275 -2.17 10.75 -22.77
CA LEU A 275 -1.88 11.21 -21.41
C LEU A 275 -0.90 12.38 -21.37
N ALA A 276 0.14 12.35 -22.23
CA ALA A 276 1.13 13.42 -22.35
C ALA A 276 0.55 14.78 -22.78
N SER A 277 -0.69 14.82 -23.30
CA SER A 277 -1.41 16.07 -23.59
C SER A 277 -1.88 16.83 -22.34
N SER A 278 -1.92 16.15 -21.18
CA SER A 278 -2.21 16.75 -19.88
C SER A 278 -0.91 16.88 -19.07
N PRO A 279 -0.42 18.11 -18.81
CA PRO A 279 0.77 18.31 -17.99
C PRO A 279 0.59 17.68 -16.60
N ALA A 280 1.59 16.93 -16.15
CA ALA A 280 1.60 16.26 -14.85
C ALA A 280 0.53 15.17 -14.62
N TRP A 281 -0.08 14.62 -15.69
CA TRP A 281 -1.07 13.54 -15.61
C TRP A 281 -0.68 12.39 -14.68
N GLU A 282 0.62 12.06 -14.61
CA GLU A 282 1.16 11.00 -13.77
C GLU A 282 0.93 11.20 -12.28
N ARG A 283 0.66 12.43 -11.83
CA ARG A 283 0.32 12.78 -10.44
C ARG A 283 -1.19 12.94 -10.22
N ASP A 284 -1.96 12.97 -11.31
CA ASP A 284 -3.38 13.30 -11.33
C ASP A 284 -4.27 12.06 -11.61
N LEU A 285 -3.72 10.84 -11.58
CA LEU A 285 -4.50 9.60 -11.79
C LEU A 285 -5.44 9.25 -10.61
N MET A 286 -5.33 9.97 -9.49
CA MET A 286 -6.20 9.90 -8.30
C MET A 286 -6.66 8.48 -7.87
N PRO A 287 -5.76 7.49 -7.74
CA PRO A 287 -6.14 6.09 -7.48
C PRO A 287 -6.63 5.84 -6.04
N PHE A 288 -6.67 6.87 -5.20
CA PHE A 288 -6.85 6.79 -3.75
C PHE A 288 -8.15 6.13 -3.29
N ASP A 289 -9.22 6.28 -4.07
CA ASP A 289 -10.53 5.69 -3.77
C ASP A 289 -10.73 4.32 -4.40
N TRP A 290 -9.79 3.83 -5.22
CA TRP A 290 -9.99 2.58 -5.95
C TRP A 290 -9.89 1.36 -5.04
N ARG A 291 -10.79 0.42 -5.26
CA ARG A 291 -10.78 -0.88 -4.60
C ARG A 291 -10.98 -1.99 -5.62
N LEU A 292 -10.28 -3.12 -5.41
CA LEU A 292 -10.51 -4.33 -6.20
C LEU A 292 -11.91 -4.88 -5.95
N PRO A 293 -12.58 -5.43 -6.98
CA PRO A 293 -13.85 -6.12 -6.80
C PRO A 293 -13.71 -7.22 -5.75
N LYS A 294 -14.71 -7.36 -4.86
CA LYS A 294 -14.78 -8.54 -3.99
C LYS A 294 -14.84 -9.77 -4.91
N ARG A 295 -13.89 -10.70 -4.76
CA ARG A 295 -14.00 -12.00 -5.43
C ARG A 295 -15.30 -12.63 -4.94
N LEU A 296 -16.27 -12.81 -5.85
CA LEU A 296 -17.45 -13.61 -5.56
C LEU A 296 -16.95 -15.01 -5.18
N SER A 297 -17.14 -15.41 -3.94
CA SER A 297 -16.90 -16.79 -3.53
C SER A 297 -17.76 -17.68 -4.42
N HIS A 298 -17.13 -18.46 -5.30
CA HIS A 298 -17.82 -19.46 -6.09
C HIS A 298 -18.26 -20.60 -5.17
N THR A 299 -19.34 -20.36 -4.42
CA THR A 299 -20.03 -21.37 -3.61
C THR A 299 -21.52 -21.32 -3.92
N ALA A 300 -21.88 -21.47 -5.19
CA ALA A 300 -23.20 -21.97 -5.59
C ALA A 300 -23.25 -22.22 -7.11
N ARG A 301 -23.06 -23.47 -7.54
CA ARG A 301 -23.96 -24.21 -8.46
C ARG A 301 -23.31 -25.52 -8.90
N HIS A 302 -23.41 -26.51 -8.03
CA HIS A 302 -23.57 -27.91 -8.45
C HIS A 302 -24.80 -28.48 -7.75
N THR A 303 -25.97 -27.93 -8.07
CA THR A 303 -27.20 -28.74 -8.01
C THR A 303 -27.12 -29.74 -9.16
N ARG A 304 -26.63 -30.94 -8.83
CA ARG A 304 -26.79 -32.13 -9.66
C ARG A 304 -28.28 -32.38 -9.83
N ASN A 305 -28.79 -32.22 -11.05
CA ASN A 305 -30.03 -32.88 -11.45
C ASN A 305 -29.73 -34.38 -11.60
N HIS A 306 -29.90 -35.14 -10.51
CA HIS A 306 -30.12 -36.58 -10.61
C HIS A 306 -31.63 -36.82 -10.76
N THR A 307 -32.08 -36.98 -12.00
CA THR A 307 -33.32 -37.66 -12.33
C THR A 307 -33.13 -39.17 -12.19
N ALA A 308 -33.65 -39.73 -11.10
CA ALA A 308 -34.02 -41.13 -10.94
C ALA A 308 -35.41 -41.07 -10.29
N GLY A 309 -36.54 -41.32 -10.96
CA GLY A 309 -36.97 -42.46 -11.76
C GLY A 309 -38.35 -42.89 -11.19
N PRO A 310 -39.30 -43.46 -11.94
CA PRO A 310 -40.44 -44.12 -11.32
C PRO A 310 -40.27 -45.65 -11.40
N THR A 311 -40.11 -46.25 -10.22
CA THR A 311 -40.14 -47.68 -9.98
C THR A 311 -41.57 -48.20 -10.13
N LYS A 312 -41.77 -49.18 -11.02
CA LYS A 312 -43.02 -49.94 -11.17
C LYS A 312 -43.36 -50.72 -9.89
N ALA A 313 -44.61 -50.62 -9.44
CA ALA A 313 -45.19 -51.47 -8.40
C ALA A 313 -45.72 -52.80 -8.99
N PRO A 314 -45.81 -53.88 -8.20
CA PRO A 314 -46.16 -55.21 -8.68
C PRO A 314 -47.67 -55.48 -8.68
N HIS A 315 -48.13 -56.16 -9.74
CA HIS A 315 -49.45 -56.78 -9.83
C HIS A 315 -49.48 -58.12 -9.08
N SER A 316 -50.46 -58.31 -8.21
CA SER A 316 -51.36 -59.50 -8.22
C SER A 316 -52.30 -59.52 -7.01
N ARG A 317 -53.61 -59.59 -7.27
CA ARG A 317 -54.53 -60.61 -6.74
C ARG A 317 -55.90 -60.56 -7.47
N LEU A 318 -56.25 -61.74 -7.98
CA LEU A 318 -57.49 -62.31 -8.57
C LEU A 318 -58.76 -62.10 -7.69
N PRO A 319 -60.02 -62.34 -8.15
CA PRO A 319 -60.56 -63.56 -8.84
C PRO A 319 -61.42 -63.23 -10.09
N ASP A 320 -61.83 -64.14 -10.99
CA ASP A 320 -62.27 -65.54 -10.90
C ASP A 320 -61.51 -66.52 -11.82
#